data_AF-A0A938LQX2-F1
#
_entry.id   AF-A0A938LQX2-F1
#
_cell.length_a   1.000
_cell.length_b   1.000
_cell.length_c   1.000
_cell.angle_alpha   90.00
_cell.angle_beta   90.00
_cell.angle_gamma   90.00
#
_symmetry.space_group_name_H-M   'P 1'
#
loop_
_entity.id
_entity.type
_entity.pdbx_description
1 polymer ?
#
loop_
_entity_poly.entity_id
_entity_poly.type
_entity_poly.pdbx_seq_one_letter_code
_entity_poly.pdbx_strand_id
1 'polypeptide(L)'
;MGFSRLIAGVGVVAVSFATGLLAQSPSVVISELLASNRRGLLDGNGNASDWIELHNRGTTPVFLEGWCLTDDRRNLRKWPFPPGIVLPAG
;
A
#
# COMPACT_ATOMS: atom_id res chain seq x y z
N MET A 1 68.66 13.84 8.73
CA MET A 1 67.37 14.54 8.52
C MET A 1 66.72 13.81 7.36
N GLY A 2 65.73 12.92 7.51
CA GLY A 2 64.50 13.05 8.31
C GLY A 2 63.58 14.04 7.59
N PHE A 3 62.41 13.69 7.04
CA PHE A 3 61.46 12.63 7.42
C PHE A 3 60.70 12.03 6.23
N SER A 4 60.35 10.74 6.31
CA SER A 4 59.33 10.09 5.45
C SER A 4 57.92 10.58 5.80
N ARG A 5 56.99 10.61 4.83
CA ARG A 5 55.57 10.87 5.09
C ARG A 5 54.67 9.71 4.68
N LEU A 6 53.92 9.22 5.67
CA LEU A 6 52.68 8.45 5.56
C LEU A 6 51.51 9.47 5.72
N ILE A 7 50.25 9.22 5.35
CA ILE A 7 49.58 8.06 4.73
C ILE A 7 48.52 8.63 3.73
N ALA A 8 47.99 7.92 2.73
CA ALA A 8 46.83 7.02 2.87
C ALA A 8 46.48 6.34 1.54
N GLY A 9 46.11 5.05 1.58
CA GLY A 9 45.41 4.41 0.47
C GLY A 9 43.96 4.87 0.42
N VAL A 10 43.48 5.29 -0.76
CA VAL A 10 42.06 5.54 -0.98
C VAL A 10 41.36 4.19 -1.12
N GLY A 11 40.87 3.67 0.00
CA GLY A 11 39.95 2.53 -0.01
C GLY A 11 38.63 2.94 -0.66
N VAL A 12 38.41 2.51 -1.89
CA VAL A 12 37.13 2.70 -2.59
C VAL A 12 36.06 1.92 -1.83
N VAL A 13 35.20 2.63 -1.09
CA VAL A 13 33.97 2.04 -0.54
C VAL A 13 33.00 1.87 -1.69
N ALA A 14 32.99 0.67 -2.27
CA ALA A 14 32.00 0.27 -3.26
C ALA A 14 30.64 0.13 -2.58
N VAL A 15 29.90 1.23 -2.45
CA VAL A 15 28.49 1.20 -2.01
C VAL A 15 27.67 0.58 -3.12
N SER A 16 27.55 -0.74 -3.08
CA SER A 16 26.72 -1.52 -4.00
C SER A 16 25.26 -1.26 -3.67
N PHE A 17 24.68 -0.21 -4.25
CA PHE A 17 23.24 -0.04 -4.31
C PHE A 17 22.67 -1.14 -5.21
N ALA A 18 22.29 -2.25 -4.59
CA ALA A 18 21.36 -3.19 -5.18
C ALA A 18 20.02 -2.46 -5.33
N THR A 19 19.83 -1.75 -6.45
CA THR A 19 18.53 -1.27 -6.92
C THR A 19 17.72 -2.45 -7.42
N GLY A 20 17.48 -3.41 -6.53
CA GLY A 20 16.40 -4.36 -6.67
C GLY A 20 15.14 -3.52 -6.83
N LEU A 21 14.59 -3.53 -8.04
CA LEU A 21 13.31 -2.91 -8.34
C LEU A 21 12.25 -3.75 -7.61
N LEU A 22 12.12 -3.53 -6.31
CA LEU A 22 11.06 -4.12 -5.50
C LEU A 22 9.77 -3.66 -6.16
N ALA A 23 9.08 -4.60 -6.82
CA ALA A 23 7.71 -4.39 -7.23
C ALA A 23 6.93 -4.15 -5.94
N GLN A 24 6.76 -2.88 -5.57
CA GLN A 24 6.10 -2.52 -4.33
C GLN A 24 4.64 -2.93 -4.50
N SER A 25 4.28 -4.05 -3.86
CA SER A 25 2.90 -4.52 -3.78
C SER A 25 2.02 -3.33 -3.43
N PRO A 26 0.85 -3.18 -4.10
CA PRO A 26 -0.04 -2.06 -3.82
C PRO A 26 -0.30 -2.01 -2.32
N SER A 27 -0.01 -0.85 -1.71
CA SER A 27 -0.05 -0.71 -0.26
C SER A 27 -1.46 -0.91 0.27
N VAL A 28 -2.47 -0.43 -0.48
CA VAL A 28 -3.89 -0.74 -0.26
C VAL A 28 -4.25 -2.03 -0.97
N VAL A 29 -4.78 -3.01 -0.22
CA VAL A 29 -5.32 -4.28 -0.73
C VAL A 29 -6.77 -4.45 -0.30
N ILE A 30 -7.52 -5.30 -1.00
CA ILE A 30 -8.71 -5.93 -0.42
C ILE A 30 -8.20 -7.08 0.45
N SER A 31 -8.28 -6.94 1.77
CA SER A 31 -7.84 -7.96 2.74
C SER A 31 -8.93 -9.01 2.99
N GLU A 32 -10.19 -8.58 3.08
CA GLU A 32 -11.34 -9.46 3.29
C GLU A 32 -12.50 -9.15 2.33
N LEU A 33 -13.33 -10.16 2.06
CA LEU A 33 -14.54 -10.08 1.24
C LEU A 33 -15.60 -11.03 1.82
N LEU A 34 -16.76 -10.49 2.16
CA LEU A 34 -17.95 -11.28 2.49
C LEU A 34 -19.06 -10.95 1.48
N ALA A 35 -19.33 -11.89 0.58
CA ALA A 35 -20.39 -11.82 -0.42
C ALA A 35 -21.54 -12.79 -0.11
N SER A 36 -22.76 -12.43 -0.49
CA SER A 36 -24.01 -13.13 -0.15
C SER A 36 -24.14 -13.39 1.38
N ASN A 37 -23.90 -12.37 2.18
CA ASN A 37 -24.10 -12.39 3.62
C ASN A 37 -25.59 -12.56 3.96
N ARG A 38 -25.99 -13.75 4.41
CA ARG A 38 -27.41 -14.05 4.76
C ARG A 38 -27.65 -14.37 6.23
N ARG A 39 -26.59 -14.71 6.95
CA ARG A 39 -26.59 -15.17 8.36
C ARG A 39 -25.28 -14.85 9.10
N GLY A 40 -24.43 -14.03 8.51
CA GLY A 40 -23.12 -13.65 9.07
C GLY A 40 -23.22 -12.39 9.93
N LEU A 41 -22.17 -11.58 9.88
CA LEU A 41 -22.09 -10.32 10.61
C LEU A 41 -23.21 -9.36 10.17
N LEU A 42 -23.76 -8.61 11.12
CA LEU A 42 -24.71 -7.54 10.83
C LEU A 42 -23.96 -6.19 10.83
N ASP A 43 -24.35 -5.29 9.95
CA ASP A 43 -23.88 -3.90 9.96
C ASP A 43 -24.50 -3.10 11.13
N GLY A 44 -24.08 -1.84 11.28
CA GLY A 44 -24.56 -0.96 12.35
C GLY A 44 -26.07 -0.65 12.31
N ASN A 45 -26.76 -1.02 11.23
CA ASN A 45 -28.21 -0.91 11.09
C ASN A 45 -28.94 -2.26 11.28
N GLY A 46 -28.21 -3.33 11.62
CA GLY A 46 -28.75 -4.67 11.81
C GLY A 46 -28.94 -5.49 10.53
N ASN A 47 -28.42 -5.04 9.38
CA ASN A 47 -28.56 -5.78 8.12
C ASN A 47 -27.38 -6.71 7.86
N ALA A 48 -27.64 -7.89 7.32
CA ALA A 48 -26.61 -8.77 6.79
C ALA A 48 -26.13 -8.26 5.42
N SER A 49 -25.39 -7.15 5.42
CA SER A 49 -24.86 -6.52 4.20
C SER A 49 -23.62 -7.25 3.70
N ASP A 50 -23.43 -7.30 2.38
CA ASP A 50 -22.17 -7.70 1.75
C ASP A 50 -21.13 -6.60 1.98
N TRP A 51 -19.87 -6.97 2.19
CA TRP A 51 -18.80 -6.01 2.48
C TRP A 51 -17.42 -6.48 2.00
N ILE A 52 -16.50 -5.53 1.88
CA ILE A 52 -15.07 -5.74 1.70
C ILE A 52 -14.29 -4.97 2.75
N GLU A 53 -13.12 -5.46 3.13
CA GLU A 53 -12.14 -4.66 3.86
C GLU A 53 -11.14 -4.07 2.87
N LEU A 54 -10.78 -2.80 3.06
CA LEU A 54 -9.57 -2.22 2.46
C LEU A 54 -8.53 -2.01 3.54
N HIS A 55 -7.36 -2.63 3.36
CA HIS A 55 -6.26 -2.57 4.31
C HIS A 55 -5.02 -1.93 3.68
N ASN A 56 -4.45 -0.93 4.34
CA ASN A 56 -3.23 -0.25 3.90
C ASN A 56 -2.01 -0.82 4.63
N ARG A 57 -1.42 -1.85 4.01
CA ARG A 57 -0.16 -2.51 4.39
C ARG A 57 1.08 -1.62 4.24
N GLY A 58 0.92 -0.38 3.80
CA GLY A 58 1.99 0.61 3.69
C GLY A 58 2.33 1.27 5.02
N THR A 59 3.48 1.96 5.06
CA THR A 59 3.96 2.72 6.22
C THR A 59 3.53 4.19 6.21
N THR A 60 2.73 4.62 5.23
CA THR A 60 2.21 5.99 5.11
C THR A 60 0.71 5.98 4.77
N PRO A 61 -0.06 7.00 5.18
CA PRO A 61 -1.49 7.09 4.84
C PRO A 61 -1.71 7.26 3.33
N VAL A 62 -2.83 6.73 2.82
CA VAL A 62 -3.21 6.81 1.40
C VAL A 62 -4.55 7.52 1.27
N PHE A 63 -4.58 8.55 0.41
CA PHE A 63 -5.82 9.21 -0.01
C PHE A 63 -6.49 8.40 -1.12
N LEU A 64 -7.77 8.06 -0.96
CA LEU A 64 -8.55 7.31 -1.97
C LEU A 64 -9.28 8.22 -2.97
N GLU A 65 -9.03 9.53 -2.95
CA GLU A 65 -9.66 10.45 -3.89
C GLU A 65 -9.28 10.12 -5.34
N GLY A 66 -10.29 10.00 -6.20
CA GLY A 66 -10.11 9.55 -7.59
C GLY A 66 -9.98 8.04 -7.79
N TRP A 67 -9.88 7.24 -6.71
CA TRP A 67 -9.93 5.78 -6.78
C TRP A 67 -11.38 5.31 -7.03
N CYS A 68 -11.53 4.10 -7.56
CA CYS A 68 -12.83 3.47 -7.80
C CYS A 68 -12.78 1.97 -7.50
N LEU A 69 -13.91 1.41 -7.06
CA LEU A 69 -14.16 -0.03 -7.07
C LEU A 69 -14.90 -0.41 -8.36
N THR A 70 -14.63 -1.63 -8.84
CA THR A 70 -15.38 -2.23 -9.94
C THR A 70 -15.36 -3.75 -9.87
N ASP A 71 -16.45 -4.36 -10.35
CA ASP A 71 -16.58 -5.77 -10.73
C ASP A 71 -16.57 -5.96 -12.26
N ASP A 72 -16.63 -4.87 -13.04
CA ASP A 72 -16.70 -4.86 -14.49
C ASP A 72 -15.40 -4.35 -15.10
N ARG A 73 -14.70 -5.25 -15.80
CA ARG A 73 -13.46 -4.96 -16.53
C ARG A 73 -13.63 -3.93 -17.65
N ARG A 74 -14.86 -3.65 -18.09
CA ARG A 74 -15.19 -2.62 -19.10
C ARG A 74 -15.56 -1.27 -18.49
N ASN A 75 -15.86 -1.21 -17.19
CA ASN A 75 -16.20 0.02 -16.48
C ASN A 75 -15.39 0.15 -15.19
N LEU A 76 -14.17 0.68 -15.29
CA LEU A 76 -13.26 0.84 -14.14
C LEU A 76 -13.67 1.97 -13.17
N ARG A 77 -14.76 2.70 -13.43
CA ARG A 77 -15.22 3.84 -12.63
C ARG A 77 -16.60 3.62 -12.00
N LYS A 78 -17.05 2.36 -11.89
CA LYS A 78 -18.40 1.99 -11.44
C LYS A 78 -18.79 2.58 -10.08
N TRP A 79 -17.88 2.57 -9.12
CA TRP A 79 -18.11 3.13 -7.78
C TRP A 79 -16.90 3.98 -7.35
N PRO A 80 -16.96 5.32 -7.44
CA PRO A 80 -15.88 6.19 -6.97
C PRO A 80 -15.90 6.34 -5.44
N PHE A 81 -14.73 6.42 -4.82
CA PHE A 81 -14.65 6.81 -3.41
C PHE A 81 -15.05 8.28 -3.22
N PRO A 82 -15.71 8.64 -2.11
CA PRO A 82 -15.91 10.03 -1.71
C PRO A 82 -14.58 10.80 -1.58
N PRO A 83 -14.56 12.13 -1.80
CA PRO A 83 -13.37 12.94 -1.56
C PRO A 83 -12.99 12.95 -0.07
N GLY A 84 -11.71 13.21 0.21
CA GLY A 84 -11.19 13.31 1.59
C GLY A 84 -11.10 11.99 2.39
N ILE A 85 -11.40 10.82 1.79
CA ILE A 85 -11.19 9.53 2.44
C ILE A 85 -9.69 9.20 2.50
N VAL A 86 -9.19 8.98 3.71
CA VAL A 86 -7.79 8.62 3.99
C VAL A 86 -7.76 7.28 4.71
N LEU A 87 -7.01 6.32 4.18
CA LEU A 87 -6.63 5.11 4.90
C LEU A 87 -5.34 5.38 5.68
N PRO A 88 -5.32 5.25 7.02
CA PRO A 88 -4.10 5.26 7.81
C PRO A 88 -3.10 4.20 7.35
N ALA A 89 -1.85 4.30 7.80
CA ALA A 89 -0.89 3.20 7.69
C ALA A 89 -1.13 2.17 8.81
N GLY A 90 -0.99 0.88 8.50
CA GLY A 90 -1.01 -0.20 9.50
C GLY A 90 -2.14 -1.20 9.28
#